data_AF-A0A1X7T0M2-F1
#
_entry.id   AF-A0A1X7T0M2-F1
#
_cell.length_a   1.000
_cell.length_b   1.000
_cell.length_c   1.000
_cell.angle_alpha   90.00
_cell.angle_beta   90.00
_cell.angle_gamma   90.00
#
_symmetry.space_group_name_H-M   'P 1'
#
loop_
_entity.id
_entity.type
_entity.pdbx_description
1 polymer ?
#
loop_
_entity_poly.entity_id
_entity_poly.type
_entity_poly.pdbx_seq_one_letter_code
_entity_poly.pdbx_strand_id
1 'polypeptide(L)'
;VDGKRVPLQYDRVLCDVPCSGDGTMRKNPTIWRSWNSSTPLSLHRLQLRLLMRGLELLKPGGRLVYSTCSMNPIEDEAVIAGALKFCNGSVELVDTSSLLPGLKRTNGVNTWKVLTKNGEWISSYKETPSNLLHTVHSSMFPPTALEADTYQLNRCLGVTQ
;
A
#
# COMPACT_ATOMS: atom_id res chain seq x y z
N VAL A 1 -17.13 11.80 37.31
CA VAL A 1 -16.75 11.84 35.88
C VAL A 1 -16.82 10.42 35.36
N ASP A 2 -17.87 10.07 34.61
CA ASP A 2 -18.10 8.71 34.12
C ASP A 2 -16.93 8.29 33.23
N GLY A 3 -16.15 7.30 33.68
CA GLY A 3 -14.91 6.81 33.05
C GLY A 3 -15.08 6.13 31.69
N LYS A 4 -16.01 6.60 30.85
CA LYS A 4 -16.14 6.19 29.45
C LYS A 4 -14.91 6.65 28.68
N ARG A 5 -14.03 5.69 28.38
CA ARG A 5 -12.93 5.89 27.43
C ARG A 5 -13.53 6.00 26.03
N VAL A 6 -13.71 7.23 25.55
CA VAL A 6 -14.02 7.47 24.14
C VAL A 6 -12.73 7.29 23.34
N PRO A 7 -12.72 6.50 22.26
CA PRO A 7 -11.55 6.40 21.39
C PRO A 7 -11.17 7.79 20.86
N LEU A 8 -9.91 8.17 21.03
CA LEU A 8 -9.39 9.42 20.46
C LEU A 8 -9.36 9.28 18.92
N GLN A 9 -10.07 10.15 18.22
CA GLN A 9 -10.12 10.18 16.76
C GLN A 9 -9.63 11.52 16.22
N TYR A 10 -9.08 11.51 15.01
CA TYR A 10 -8.48 12.66 14.33
C TYR A 10 -9.17 12.99 13.02
N ASP A 11 -9.13 14.26 12.63
CA ASP A 11 -9.67 14.74 11.36
C ASP A 11 -8.72 14.40 10.19
N ARG A 12 -7.42 14.28 10.45
CA ARG A 12 -6.37 13.99 9.47
C ARG A 12 -5.34 13.03 10.06
N VAL A 13 -4.93 12.05 9.27
CA VAL A 13 -3.87 11.08 9.64
C VAL A 13 -2.86 10.98 8.50
N LEU A 14 -1.57 10.97 8.83
CA LEU A 14 -0.49 10.67 7.89
C LEU A 14 0.17 9.37 8.32
N CYS A 15 0.14 8.38 7.43
CA CYS A 15 0.80 7.10 7.56
C CYS A 15 2.00 7.08 6.62
N ASP A 16 3.12 7.65 7.08
CA ASP A 16 4.42 7.47 6.44
C ASP A 16 5.05 6.18 6.97
N VAL A 17 4.95 5.10 6.18
CA VAL A 17 5.23 3.74 6.67
C VAL A 17 6.64 3.28 6.28
N PRO A 18 7.27 2.40 7.07
CA PRO A 18 8.54 1.80 6.67
C PRO A 18 8.39 1.02 5.35
N CYS A 19 9.29 1.31 4.40
CA CYS A 19 9.29 0.83 3.02
C CYS A 19 10.66 0.25 2.63
N SER A 20 10.71 -0.48 1.51
CA SER A 20 11.99 -0.92 0.91
C SER A 20 12.84 0.24 0.39
N GLY A 21 12.20 1.36 0.04
CA GLY A 21 12.86 2.61 -0.36
C GLY A 21 13.50 2.61 -1.74
N ASP A 22 13.12 1.66 -2.59
CA ASP A 22 13.60 1.54 -3.96
C ASP A 22 13.33 2.79 -4.82
N GLY A 23 12.29 3.57 -4.52
CA GLY A 23 12.03 4.88 -5.11
C GLY A 23 13.08 5.95 -4.79
N THR A 24 13.95 5.73 -3.80
CA THR A 24 14.98 6.69 -3.37
C THR A 24 16.41 6.27 -3.75
N MET A 25 16.60 5.18 -4.51
CA MET A 25 17.93 4.64 -4.87
C MET A 25 18.89 5.70 -5.44
N ARG A 26 18.40 6.65 -6.25
CA ARG A 26 19.20 7.75 -6.81
C ARG A 26 19.81 8.66 -5.75
N LYS A 27 19.08 8.90 -4.65
CA LYS A 27 19.47 9.80 -3.56
C LYS A 27 20.11 9.08 -2.38
N ASN A 28 19.86 7.78 -2.24
CA ASN A 28 20.39 6.94 -1.18
C ASN A 28 21.08 5.70 -1.79
N PRO A 29 22.38 5.81 -2.15
CA PRO A 29 23.13 4.71 -2.76
C PRO A 29 23.25 3.45 -1.88
N THR A 30 23.01 3.56 -0.57
CA THR A 30 23.02 2.40 0.34
C THR A 30 21.90 1.42 0.00
N ILE A 31 20.73 1.93 -0.40
CA ILE A 31 19.58 1.09 -0.78
C ILE A 31 19.94 0.21 -1.97
N TRP A 32 20.70 0.72 -2.95
CA TRP A 32 21.16 -0.07 -4.09
C TRP A 32 21.89 -1.35 -3.66
N ARG A 33 22.66 -1.29 -2.57
CA ARG A 33 23.45 -2.43 -2.08
C ARG A 33 22.64 -3.39 -1.22
N SER A 34 21.61 -2.92 -0.52
CA SER A 34 20.83 -3.71 0.42
C SER A 34 19.48 -4.18 -0.12
N TRP A 35 19.02 -3.62 -1.24
CA TRP A 35 17.73 -3.93 -1.82
C TRP A 35 17.67 -5.38 -2.29
N ASN A 36 16.54 -6.04 -2.01
CA ASN A 36 16.24 -7.38 -2.45
C ASN A 36 14.71 -7.57 -2.51
N SER A 37 14.26 -8.56 -3.28
CA SER A 37 12.84 -8.85 -3.48
C SER A 37 12.11 -9.33 -2.22
N SER A 38 12.83 -9.76 -1.18
CA SER A 38 12.20 -10.26 0.05
C SER A 38 11.75 -9.15 1.00
N THR A 39 12.38 -7.97 0.93
CA THR A 39 12.04 -6.84 1.81
C THR A 39 10.59 -6.35 1.63
N PRO A 40 10.10 -6.06 0.41
CA PRO A 40 8.69 -5.72 0.18
C PRO A 40 7.71 -6.77 0.73
N LEU A 41 8.00 -8.06 0.51
CA LEU A 41 7.16 -9.16 1.00
C LEU A 41 7.07 -9.18 2.53
N SER A 42 8.18 -8.92 3.21
CA SER A 42 8.23 -8.88 4.67
C SER A 42 7.48 -7.68 5.27
N LEU A 43 7.45 -6.55 4.57
CA LEU A 43 6.87 -5.29 5.06
C LEU A 43 5.37 -5.16 4.77
N HIS A 44 4.85 -5.79 3.71
CA HIS A 44 3.45 -5.68 3.28
C HIS A 44 2.43 -5.81 4.43
N ARG A 45 2.55 -6.86 5.26
CA ARG A 45 1.62 -7.08 6.38
C ARG A 45 1.74 -6.01 7.46
N LEU A 46 2.94 -5.50 7.72
CA LEU A 46 3.16 -4.42 8.67
C LEU A 46 2.53 -3.13 8.14
N GLN A 47 2.79 -2.79 6.89
CA GLN A 47 2.23 -1.61 6.22
C GLN A 47 0.70 -1.63 6.22
N LEU A 48 0.09 -2.76 5.89
CA LEU A 48 -1.36 -2.93 5.96
C LEU A 48 -1.89 -2.74 7.38
N ARG A 49 -1.22 -3.29 8.40
CA ARG A 49 -1.62 -3.09 9.81
C ARG A 49 -1.51 -1.63 10.24
N LEU A 50 -0.47 -0.93 9.82
CA LEU A 50 -0.27 0.50 10.11
C LEU A 50 -1.35 1.35 9.44
N LEU A 51 -1.67 1.07 8.18
CA LEU A 51 -2.75 1.72 7.46
C LEU A 51 -4.10 1.49 8.14
N MET A 52 -4.45 0.23 8.44
CA MET A 52 -5.70 -0.09 9.15
C MET A 52 -5.79 0.63 10.50
N ARG A 53 -4.68 0.67 11.25
CA ARG A 53 -4.64 1.41 12.52
C ARG A 53 -4.84 2.91 12.33
N GLY A 54 -4.29 3.49 11.27
CA GLY A 54 -4.53 4.88 10.90
C GLY A 54 -6.00 5.15 10.58
N LEU A 55 -6.66 4.24 9.88
CA LEU A 55 -8.08 4.33 9.53
C LEU A 55 -8.99 4.23 10.77
N GLU A 56 -8.68 3.36 11.73
CA GLU A 56 -9.42 3.25 13.01
C GLU A 56 -9.37 4.55 13.83
N LEU A 57 -8.27 5.31 13.71
CA LEU A 57 -8.07 6.59 14.38
C LEU A 57 -8.73 7.76 13.63
N LEU A 58 -9.30 7.52 12.45
CA LEU A 58 -9.89 8.55 11.61
C LEU A 58 -11.37 8.76 11.96
N LYS A 59 -11.79 10.02 12.09
CA LYS A 59 -13.22 10.37 12.19
C LYS A 59 -13.92 10.10 10.85
N PRO A 60 -15.22 9.80 10.83
CA PRO A 60 -16.02 9.83 9.60
C PRO A 60 -15.86 11.17 8.87
N GLY A 61 -15.59 11.13 7.56
CA GLY A 61 -15.28 12.32 6.75
C GLY A 61 -13.85 12.88 6.92
N GLY A 62 -13.02 12.27 7.76
CA GLY A 62 -11.59 12.58 7.85
C GLY A 62 -10.83 12.13 6.60
N ARG A 63 -9.55 12.53 6.52
CA ARG A 63 -8.65 12.10 5.43
C ARG A 63 -7.38 11.46 5.97
N LEU A 64 -7.01 10.32 5.40
CA LEU A 64 -5.74 9.67 5.66
C LEU A 64 -4.87 9.70 4.39
N VAL A 65 -3.59 10.01 4.56
CA VAL A 65 -2.58 9.83 3.51
C VAL A 65 -1.71 8.65 3.88
N TYR A 66 -1.64 7.66 3.01
CA TYR A 66 -0.66 6.59 3.06
C TYR A 66 0.50 6.97 2.14
N SER A 67 1.72 7.00 2.64
CA SER A 67 2.91 7.31 1.86
C SER A 67 3.99 6.27 2.08
N THR A 68 4.66 5.94 0.99
CA THR A 68 5.90 5.18 0.99
C THR A 68 6.96 5.95 0.20
N CYS A 69 8.18 5.48 0.36
CA CYS A 69 9.34 5.81 -0.44
C CYS A 69 9.63 4.73 -1.50
N SER A 70 8.66 3.85 -1.75
CA SER A 70 8.74 2.69 -2.64
C SER A 70 8.17 3.00 -4.01
N MET A 71 8.50 2.16 -5.00
CA MET A 71 7.82 2.07 -6.29
C MET A 71 7.25 0.66 -6.51
N ASN A 72 7.27 -0.20 -5.48
CA ASN A 72 6.85 -1.58 -5.58
C ASN A 72 5.34 -1.70 -5.31
N PRO A 73 4.53 -2.23 -6.25
CA PRO A 73 3.09 -2.36 -6.07
C PRO A 73 2.68 -3.21 -4.86
N ILE A 74 3.56 -4.10 -4.37
CA ILE A 74 3.32 -4.89 -3.15
C ILE A 74 3.26 -4.00 -1.91
N GLU A 75 4.01 -2.91 -1.88
CA GLU A 75 4.03 -1.95 -0.77
C GLU A 75 3.03 -0.81 -0.97
N ASP A 76 2.60 -0.58 -2.22
CA ASP A 76 1.71 0.52 -2.58
C ASP A 76 0.30 0.00 -2.88
N GLU A 77 -0.05 -0.24 -4.16
CA GLU A 77 -1.42 -0.55 -4.57
C GLU A 77 -1.99 -1.83 -3.92
N ALA A 78 -1.16 -2.83 -3.62
CA ALA A 78 -1.58 -4.04 -2.92
C ALA A 78 -1.99 -3.77 -1.46
N VAL A 79 -1.28 -2.88 -0.75
CA VAL A 79 -1.62 -2.47 0.62
C VAL A 79 -2.95 -1.70 0.61
N ILE A 80 -3.12 -0.79 -0.35
CA ILE A 80 -4.35 -0.02 -0.53
C ILE A 80 -5.53 -0.93 -0.88
N ALA A 81 -5.38 -1.84 -1.85
CA ALA A 81 -6.42 -2.79 -2.22
C ALA A 81 -6.81 -3.70 -1.04
N GLY A 82 -5.82 -4.17 -0.27
CA GLY A 82 -6.05 -4.91 0.97
C GLY A 82 -6.90 -4.12 1.97
N ALA A 83 -6.53 -2.87 2.24
CA ALA A 83 -7.26 -2.03 3.19
C ALA A 83 -8.70 -1.72 2.71
N LEU A 84 -8.89 -1.39 1.43
CA LEU A 84 -10.22 -1.16 0.84
C LEU A 84 -11.11 -2.40 0.97
N LYS A 85 -10.55 -3.58 0.73
CA LYS A 85 -11.24 -4.86 0.92
C LYS A 85 -11.66 -5.07 2.37
N PHE A 86 -10.76 -4.85 3.33
CA PHE A 86 -11.08 -4.99 4.75
C PHE A 86 -12.10 -3.97 5.25
N CYS A 87 -12.09 -2.75 4.72
CA CYS A 87 -13.00 -1.68 5.13
C CYS A 87 -14.40 -1.81 4.51
N ASN A 88 -14.58 -2.67 3.52
CA ASN A 88 -15.87 -3.03 2.93
C ASN A 88 -16.76 -1.81 2.59
N GLY A 89 -16.18 -0.82 1.89
CA GLY A 89 -16.89 0.40 1.47
C GLY A 89 -16.93 1.54 2.49
N SER A 90 -16.37 1.36 3.68
CA SER A 90 -16.30 2.43 4.70
C SER A 90 -15.27 3.53 4.35
N VAL A 91 -14.39 3.26 3.39
CA VAL A 91 -13.34 4.18 2.92
C VAL A 91 -13.21 4.08 1.40
N GLU A 92 -12.78 5.16 0.76
CA GLU A 92 -12.58 5.24 -0.69
C GLU A 92 -11.33 6.04 -1.04
N LEU A 93 -10.76 5.80 -2.23
CA LEU A 93 -9.68 6.62 -2.76
C LEU A 93 -10.20 7.95 -3.28
N VAL A 94 -9.65 9.04 -2.75
CA VAL A 94 -9.98 10.41 -3.19
C VAL A 94 -9.10 10.78 -4.38
N ASP A 95 -9.71 11.27 -5.46
CA ASP A 95 -8.94 11.85 -6.56
C ASP A 95 -8.30 13.18 -6.10
N THR A 96 -7.00 13.27 -6.30
CA THR A 96 -6.17 14.43 -5.93
C THR A 96 -5.48 15.06 -7.15
N SER A 97 -5.86 14.63 -8.36
CA SER A 97 -5.30 15.07 -9.63
C SER A 97 -5.30 16.59 -9.83
N SER A 98 -6.33 17.26 -9.33
CA SER A 98 -6.51 18.71 -9.42
C SER A 98 -5.86 19.49 -8.28
N LEU A 99 -5.42 18.83 -7.20
CA LEU A 99 -4.91 19.51 -6.01
C LEU A 99 -3.47 20.03 -6.20
N LEU A 100 -2.67 19.36 -7.04
CA LEU A 100 -1.25 19.67 -7.26
C LEU A 100 -0.93 19.67 -8.77
N PRO A 101 -1.42 20.65 -9.55
CA PRO A 101 -1.27 20.65 -11.01
C PRO A 101 0.19 20.73 -11.48
N GLY A 102 1.09 21.26 -10.65
CA GLY A 102 2.53 21.33 -10.93
C GLY A 102 3.32 20.07 -10.56
N LEU A 103 2.72 19.11 -9.87
CA LEU A 103 3.41 17.89 -9.44
C LEU A 103 3.49 16.90 -10.59
N LYS A 104 4.71 16.59 -11.03
CA LYS A 104 4.94 15.47 -11.95
C LYS A 104 4.67 14.16 -11.23
N ARG A 105 3.73 13.38 -11.77
CA ARG A 105 3.29 12.12 -11.18
C ARG A 105 2.91 11.10 -12.24
N THR A 106 2.91 9.84 -11.84
CA THR A 106 2.30 8.73 -12.58
C THR A 106 1.06 8.24 -11.83
N ASN A 107 0.11 7.67 -12.58
CA ASN A 107 -1.02 7.00 -11.98
C ASN A 107 -0.58 5.65 -11.39
N GLY A 108 -1.27 5.21 -10.34
CA GLY A 108 -1.11 3.86 -9.82
C GLY A 108 -1.48 2.78 -10.83
N VAL A 109 -1.01 1.56 -10.56
CA VAL A 109 -1.19 0.39 -11.43
C VAL A 109 -2.30 -0.53 -10.91
N ASN A 110 -2.95 -1.25 -11.83
CA ASN A 110 -3.97 -2.26 -11.50
C ASN A 110 -3.49 -3.70 -11.70
N THR A 111 -2.29 -3.89 -12.25
CA THR A 111 -1.76 -5.21 -12.57
C THR A 111 -0.29 -5.27 -12.20
N TRP A 112 0.11 -6.36 -11.55
CA TRP A 112 1.50 -6.64 -11.17
C TRP A 112 1.67 -8.14 -10.92
N LYS A 113 2.94 -8.55 -10.77
CA LYS A 113 3.33 -9.91 -10.37
C LYS A 113 4.16 -9.83 -9.11
N VAL A 114 4.17 -10.89 -8.34
CA VAL A 114 4.96 -10.98 -7.11
C VAL A 114 6.31 -11.63 -7.41
N LEU A 115 7.41 -10.92 -7.16
CA LEU A 115 8.76 -11.46 -7.28
C LEU A 115 9.18 -12.14 -5.98
N THR A 116 9.51 -13.42 -6.03
CA THR A 116 9.96 -14.17 -4.85
C THR A 116 11.43 -13.87 -4.53
N LYS A 117 11.86 -14.29 -3.34
CA LYS A 117 13.27 -14.23 -2.92
C LYS A 117 14.22 -15.02 -3.85
N ASN A 118 13.69 -16.00 -4.60
CA ASN A 118 14.45 -16.84 -5.51
C ASN A 118 14.47 -16.29 -6.95
N GLY A 119 13.85 -15.12 -7.19
CA GLY A 119 13.80 -14.51 -8.52
C GLY A 119 12.66 -15.02 -9.42
N GLU A 120 11.70 -15.74 -8.86
CA GLU A 120 10.55 -16.28 -9.61
C GLU A 120 9.39 -15.30 -9.58
N TRP A 121 8.69 -15.16 -10.71
CA TRP A 121 7.48 -14.33 -10.79
C TRP A 121 6.23 -15.18 -10.61
N ILE A 122 5.40 -14.83 -9.63
CA ILE A 122 4.12 -15.45 -9.37
C ILE A 122 3.00 -14.50 -9.81
N SER A 123 2.06 -14.99 -10.62
CA SER A 123 0.96 -14.16 -11.17
C SER A 123 -0.32 -14.24 -10.33
N SER A 124 -0.50 -15.30 -9.53
CA SER A 124 -1.65 -15.45 -8.65
C SER A 124 -1.31 -16.17 -7.34
N TYR A 125 -2.07 -15.88 -6.28
CA TYR A 125 -1.89 -16.58 -4.99
C TYR A 125 -2.10 -18.11 -5.13
N LYS A 126 -2.99 -18.54 -6.04
CA LYS A 126 -3.26 -19.97 -6.29
C LYS A 126 -2.05 -20.72 -6.86
N GLU A 127 -1.18 -20.03 -7.58
CA GLU A 127 0.07 -20.58 -8.14
C GLU A 127 1.23 -20.53 -7.15
N THR A 128 1.03 -20.03 -5.92
CA THR A 128 2.12 -19.86 -4.95
C THR A 128 2.59 -21.23 -4.43
N PRO A 129 3.88 -21.57 -4.58
CA PRO A 129 4.46 -22.77 -4.01
C PRO A 129 4.22 -22.87 -2.49
N SER A 130 3.95 -24.07 -1.99
CA SER A 130 3.59 -24.31 -0.59
C SER A 130 4.64 -23.80 0.41
N ASN A 131 5.92 -23.88 0.05
CA ASN A 131 7.05 -23.38 0.85
C ASN A 131 7.08 -21.85 0.97
N LEU A 132 6.34 -21.11 0.13
CA LEU A 132 6.30 -19.64 0.13
C LEU A 132 5.06 -19.04 0.79
N LEU A 133 4.05 -19.85 1.14
CA LEU A 133 2.76 -19.39 1.72
C LEU A 133 2.89 -18.63 3.05
N HIS A 134 4.01 -18.79 3.77
CA HIS A 134 4.26 -18.03 5.01
C HIS A 134 4.69 -16.57 4.73
N THR A 135 5.29 -16.33 3.57
CA THR A 135 5.85 -15.05 3.15
C THR A 135 4.95 -14.34 2.14
N VAL A 136 4.38 -15.07 1.19
CA VAL A 136 3.51 -14.55 0.14
C VAL A 136 2.06 -14.66 0.58
N HIS A 137 1.34 -13.54 0.57
CA HIS A 137 -0.05 -13.45 1.03
C HIS A 137 -0.98 -13.13 -0.14
N SER A 138 -2.25 -13.54 -0.05
CA SER A 138 -3.23 -13.26 -1.11
C SER A 138 -3.43 -11.77 -1.36
N SER A 139 -3.30 -10.92 -0.35
CA SER A 139 -3.37 -9.46 -0.45
C SER A 139 -2.19 -8.81 -1.18
N MET A 140 -1.14 -9.56 -1.51
CA MET A 140 0.00 -9.06 -2.31
C MET A 140 -0.28 -9.08 -3.81
N PHE A 141 -1.37 -9.73 -4.24
CA PHE A 141 -1.73 -9.86 -5.65
C PHE A 141 -2.77 -8.81 -6.05
N PRO A 142 -2.87 -8.49 -7.35
CA PRO A 142 -3.90 -7.59 -7.84
C PRO A 142 -5.31 -8.01 -7.41
N PRO A 143 -6.20 -7.03 -7.12
CA PRO A 143 -7.61 -7.32 -6.96
C PRO A 143 -8.20 -7.93 -8.23
N THR A 144 -9.35 -8.58 -8.10
CA THR A 144 -10.12 -9.02 -9.28
C THR A 144 -10.53 -7.81 -10.13
N ALA A 145 -10.84 -8.01 -11.42
CA ALA A 145 -11.24 -6.91 -12.30
C ALA A 145 -12.42 -6.08 -11.74
N LEU A 146 -13.41 -6.75 -11.13
CA LEU A 146 -14.55 -6.11 -10.48
C LEU A 146 -14.14 -5.26 -9.26
N GLU A 147 -13.23 -5.77 -8.43
CA GLU A 147 -12.67 -5.03 -7.29
C GLU A 147 -11.82 -3.85 -7.78
N ALA A 148 -11.02 -4.02 -8.84
CA ALA A 148 -10.17 -2.98 -9.40
C ALA A 148 -10.97 -1.77 -9.91
N ASP A 149 -12.08 -2.02 -10.61
CA ASP A 149 -13.00 -0.96 -11.08
C ASP A 149 -13.62 -0.19 -9.92
N THR A 150 -13.89 -0.87 -8.80
CA THR A 150 -14.45 -0.25 -7.60
C THR A 150 -13.39 0.56 -6.84
N TYR A 151 -12.17 0.01 -6.73
CA TYR A 151 -11.11 0.59 -5.90
C TYR A 151 -10.44 1.80 -6.55
N GLN A 152 -10.46 1.91 -7.88
CA GLN A 152 -9.91 3.05 -8.60
C GLN A 152 -8.42 3.29 -8.27
N LEU A 153 -7.60 2.23 -8.26
CA LEU A 153 -6.18 2.29 -7.86
C LEU A 153 -5.34 3.24 -8.75
N ASN A 154 -5.83 3.60 -9.94
CA ASN A 154 -5.26 4.67 -10.76
C ASN A 154 -5.22 6.05 -10.06
N ARG A 155 -5.96 6.22 -8.95
CA ARG A 155 -5.92 7.42 -8.10
C ARG A 155 -4.71 7.43 -7.15
N CYS A 156 -4.02 6.31 -6.96
CA CYS A 156 -2.72 6.30 -6.30
C CYS A 156 -1.71 7.13 -7.11
N LEU A 157 -0.76 7.75 -6.40
CA LEU A 157 0.19 8.69 -6.99
C LEU A 157 1.61 8.13 -6.88
N GLY A 158 2.25 7.89 -8.01
CA GLY A 158 3.70 7.70 -8.08
C GLY A 158 4.40 9.04 -8.27
N VAL A 159 5.29 9.42 -7.36
CA VAL A 159 6.08 10.67 -7.48
C VAL A 159 7.52 10.33 -7.80
N THR A 160 7.96 10.64 -9.02
CA THR A 160 9.34 10.44 -9.45
C THR A 160 10.10 11.76 -9.42
N GLN A 161 11.31 11.76 -8.83
CA GLN A 161 12.16 12.94 -8.66
C GLN A 161 13.45 12.91 -9.48
#